data_AF-A0A8T0XCY5-F1
#
_entry.id   AF-A0A8T0XCY5-F1
#
_cell.length_a   1.000
_cell.length_b   1.000
_cell.length_c   1.000
_cell.angle_alpha   90.00
_cell.angle_beta   90.00
_cell.angle_gamma   90.00
#
_symmetry.space_group_name_H-M   'P 1'
#
loop_
_entity.id
_entity.type
_entity.pdbx_description
1 polymer ?
#
loop_
_entity_poly.entity_id
_entity_poly.type
_entity_poly.pdbx_seq_one_letter_code
_entity_poly.pdbx_strand_id
1 'polypeptide(L)'
;MTGLKQMALLDAQRSPPAWLRRLLETNFFEKCSDHPEAWRSTRSAGCCNFFCTTCAGRALCSRCLGDHAGHEIIQTYIINGAPAVFLDERSMSGKGKKPGAETECEECGRGLQDAGSLFCSLGCKAKGIEDRLDFNVSFAVDPRRDSSGEESESASDDEDSEDLNLTRV
;
A
#
# COMPACT_ATOMS: atom_id res chain seq x y z
N MET A 1 4.20 35.82 16.27
CA MET A 1 3.00 35.13 15.74
C MET A 1 2.63 35.81 14.44
N THR A 2 2.77 35.14 13.30
CA THR A 2 2.36 35.68 11.98
C THR A 2 0.86 35.94 11.99
N GLY A 3 0.44 37.15 11.61
CA GLY A 3 -0.98 37.50 11.60
C GLY A 3 -1.75 36.74 10.51
N LEU A 4 -3.05 36.49 10.74
CA LEU A 4 -3.96 35.83 9.78
C LEU A 4 -3.87 36.40 8.35
N LYS A 5 -3.71 37.72 8.21
CA LYS A 5 -3.54 38.39 6.91
C LYS A 5 -2.24 37.99 6.20
N GLN A 6 -1.18 37.76 6.96
CA GLN A 6 0.11 37.35 6.43
C GLN A 6 0.10 35.88 6.00
N MET A 7 -0.59 35.01 6.74
CA MET A 7 -0.78 33.61 6.34
C MET A 7 -1.62 33.52 5.05
N ALA A 8 -2.72 34.29 4.96
CA ALA A 8 -3.55 34.34 3.76
C ALA A 8 -2.79 34.88 2.53
N LEU A 9 -1.91 35.87 2.71
CA LEU A 9 -1.04 36.37 1.63
C LEU A 9 -0.02 35.33 1.18
N LEU A 10 0.53 34.55 2.11
CA LEU A 10 1.47 33.48 1.80
C LEU A 10 0.76 32.32 1.07
N ASP A 11 -0.45 31.95 1.49
CA ASP A 11 -1.25 30.93 0.81
C ASP A 11 -1.72 31.39 -0.57
N ALA A 12 -2.07 32.66 -0.75
CA ALA A 12 -2.44 33.22 -2.06
C ALA A 12 -1.27 33.19 -3.07
N GLN A 13 -0.02 33.17 -2.58
CA GLN A 13 1.18 33.02 -3.40
C GLN A 13 1.55 31.57 -3.68
N ARG A 14 0.89 30.59 -3.03
CA ARG A 14 1.13 29.18 -3.30
C ARG A 14 0.40 28.76 -4.56
N SER A 15 1.15 28.59 -5.65
CA SER A 15 0.65 27.84 -6.80
C SER A 15 0.37 26.39 -6.37
N PRO A 16 -0.76 25.79 -6.76
CA PRO A 16 -1.02 24.37 -6.49
C PRO A 16 0.08 23.51 -7.13
N PRO A 17 0.44 22.37 -6.52
CA PRO A 17 1.41 21.46 -7.10
C PRO A 17 1.00 21.05 -8.51
N ALA A 18 1.96 20.96 -9.44
CA ALA A 18 1.69 20.62 -10.83
C ALA A 18 0.97 19.26 -10.97
N TRP A 19 1.28 18.31 -10.08
CA TRP A 19 0.65 16.98 -10.07
C TRP A 19 -0.83 17.02 -9.71
N LEU A 20 -1.33 18.05 -9.01
CA LEU A 20 -2.71 18.09 -8.53
C LEU A 20 -3.70 18.18 -9.70
N ARG A 21 -3.43 19.05 -10.68
CA ARG A 21 -4.29 19.15 -11.88
C ARG A 21 -4.32 17.83 -12.62
N ARG A 22 -3.16 17.18 -12.76
CA ARG A 22 -3.05 15.88 -13.44
C ARG A 22 -3.79 14.78 -12.70
N LEU A 23 -3.68 14.73 -11.37
CA LEU A 23 -4.43 13.78 -10.56
C LEU A 23 -5.94 13.92 -10.81
N LEU A 24 -6.47 15.14 -10.87
CA LEU A 24 -7.90 15.40 -11.09
C LEU A 24 -8.37 15.08 -12.52
N GLU A 25 -7.50 15.21 -13.53
CA GLU A 25 -7.77 14.89 -14.93
C GLU A 25 -7.59 13.40 -15.26
N THR A 26 -6.93 12.64 -14.38
CA THR A 26 -6.57 11.26 -14.65
C THR A 26 -7.79 10.34 -14.62
N ASN A 27 -7.94 9.53 -15.66
CA ASN A 27 -8.93 8.45 -15.69
C ASN A 27 -8.41 7.25 -14.89
N PHE A 28 -8.99 7.03 -13.72
CA PHE A 28 -8.72 5.88 -12.87
C PHE A 28 -9.65 4.71 -13.18
N PHE A 29 -9.28 3.53 -12.68
CA PHE A 29 -10.04 2.29 -12.75
C PHE A 29 -10.24 1.71 -14.16
N GLU A 30 -9.51 2.26 -15.14
CA GLU A 30 -9.44 1.72 -16.50
C GLU A 30 -8.45 0.56 -16.60
N LYS A 31 -8.54 -0.18 -17.71
CA LYS A 31 -7.58 -1.24 -18.05
C LYS A 31 -6.19 -0.66 -18.26
N CYS A 32 -5.19 -1.27 -17.64
CA CYS A 32 -3.79 -0.89 -17.87
C CYS A 32 -3.36 -1.18 -19.31
N SER A 33 -2.81 -0.18 -20.00
CA SER A 33 -2.27 -0.33 -21.36
C SER A 33 -1.02 -1.21 -21.41
N ASP A 34 -0.17 -1.10 -20.39
CA ASP A 34 1.13 -1.79 -20.34
C ASP A 34 1.00 -3.20 -19.74
N HIS A 35 -0.06 -3.44 -18.96
CA HIS A 35 -0.33 -4.73 -18.29
C HIS A 35 -1.76 -5.23 -18.57
N PRO A 36 -2.11 -5.55 -19.82
CA PRO A 36 -3.47 -5.88 -20.22
C PRO A 36 -3.96 -7.24 -19.68
N GLU A 37 -3.06 -8.16 -19.31
CA GLU A 37 -3.46 -9.47 -18.75
C GLU A 37 -3.91 -9.37 -17.29
N ALA A 38 -3.42 -8.38 -16.54
CA ALA A 38 -3.72 -8.19 -15.11
C ALA A 38 -5.20 -7.87 -14.83
N TRP A 39 -5.94 -7.40 -15.85
CA TRP A 39 -7.38 -7.16 -15.77
C TRP A 39 -8.21 -8.42 -15.44
N ARG A 40 -7.72 -9.61 -15.82
CA ARG A 40 -8.52 -10.86 -15.79
C ARG A 40 -8.44 -11.63 -14.47
N SER A 41 -7.45 -11.36 -13.61
CA SER A 41 -7.26 -12.11 -12.36
C SER A 41 -8.25 -11.67 -11.26
N THR A 42 -8.66 -10.41 -11.22
CA THR A 42 -9.66 -9.91 -10.27
C THR A 42 -10.22 -8.57 -10.76
N ARG A 43 -11.56 -8.41 -10.85
CA ARG A 43 -12.21 -7.21 -11.43
C ARG A 43 -11.84 -5.88 -10.73
N SER A 44 -11.26 -5.91 -9.53
CA SER A 44 -10.83 -4.72 -8.79
C SER A 44 -9.30 -4.59 -8.66
N ALA A 45 -8.53 -5.66 -8.80
CA ALA A 45 -7.07 -5.66 -8.60
C ALA A 45 -6.27 -5.34 -9.89
N GLY A 46 -6.90 -5.47 -11.05
CA GLY A 46 -6.28 -5.24 -12.37
C GLY A 46 -6.45 -3.83 -12.94
N CYS A 47 -7.17 -2.96 -12.23
CA CYS A 47 -7.51 -1.62 -12.70
C CYS A 47 -6.46 -0.60 -12.24
N CYS A 48 -6.25 0.45 -13.03
CA CYS A 48 -5.30 1.49 -12.65
C CYS A 48 -5.88 2.41 -11.57
N ASN A 49 -5.55 2.16 -10.31
CA ASN A 49 -6.01 2.92 -9.13
C ASN A 49 -4.89 3.75 -8.46
N PHE A 50 -3.64 3.64 -8.91
CA PHE A 50 -2.51 4.40 -8.38
C PHE A 50 -2.16 5.59 -9.26
N PHE A 51 -1.59 6.64 -8.67
CA PHE A 51 -1.07 7.81 -9.35
C PHE A 51 0.32 8.16 -8.81
N CYS A 52 1.26 8.45 -9.69
CA CYS A 52 2.61 8.89 -9.32
C CYS A 52 2.71 10.41 -9.41
N THR A 53 3.00 11.09 -8.30
CA THR A 53 3.12 12.56 -8.26
C THR A 53 4.40 13.05 -8.96
N THR A 54 5.45 12.22 -8.96
CA THR A 54 6.75 12.53 -9.59
C THR A 54 6.66 12.48 -11.12
N CYS A 55 6.06 11.41 -11.67
CA CYS A 55 5.89 11.28 -13.12
C CYS A 55 4.69 12.08 -13.65
N ALA A 56 3.66 12.30 -12.81
CA ALA A 56 2.44 13.04 -13.13
C ALA A 56 1.78 12.62 -14.47
N GLY A 57 1.80 11.31 -14.74
CA GLY A 57 1.34 10.68 -15.99
C GLY A 57 -0.05 10.06 -15.87
N ARG A 58 -0.23 8.92 -16.53
CA ARG A 58 -1.46 8.11 -16.47
C ARG A 58 -1.64 7.41 -15.11
N ALA A 59 -2.83 6.87 -14.88
CA ALA A 59 -3.07 5.96 -13.78
C ALA A 59 -2.22 4.67 -13.92
N LEU A 60 -1.83 4.12 -12.78
CA LEU A 60 -0.93 2.97 -12.65
C LEU A 60 -1.69 1.81 -11.99
N CYS A 61 -1.43 0.57 -12.44
CA CYS A 61 -1.85 -0.62 -11.71
C CYS A 61 -0.72 -1.09 -10.77
N SER A 62 -0.99 -2.08 -9.92
CA SER A 62 0.00 -2.65 -8.99
C SER A 62 1.30 -3.09 -9.67
N ARG A 63 1.24 -3.64 -10.89
CA ARG A 63 2.44 -4.06 -11.65
C ARG A 63 3.31 -2.91 -12.14
N CYS A 64 2.73 -1.73 -12.38
CA CYS A 64 3.52 -0.56 -12.78
C CYS A 64 4.43 -0.06 -11.67
N LEU A 65 4.16 -0.38 -10.40
CA LEU A 65 4.84 0.24 -9.27
C LEU A 65 6.30 -0.15 -9.15
N GLY A 66 6.69 -1.32 -9.65
CA GLY A 66 8.11 -1.72 -9.71
C GLY A 66 8.97 -0.73 -10.50
N ASP A 67 8.42 -0.16 -11.58
CA ASP A 67 9.12 0.83 -12.41
C ASP A 67 8.99 2.26 -11.85
N HIS A 68 8.25 2.42 -10.76
CA HIS A 68 8.08 3.66 -9.99
C HIS A 68 8.59 3.50 -8.55
N ALA A 69 9.56 2.61 -8.33
CA ALA A 69 10.21 2.43 -7.05
C ALA A 69 10.84 3.76 -6.57
N GLY A 70 10.56 4.15 -5.33
CA GLY A 70 11.03 5.42 -4.76
C GLY A 70 10.25 6.67 -5.21
N HIS A 71 9.24 6.52 -6.05
CA HIS A 71 8.34 7.63 -6.36
C HIS A 71 7.21 7.77 -5.35
N GLU A 72 6.71 9.00 -5.21
CA GLU A 72 5.54 9.29 -4.40
C GLU A 72 4.27 8.82 -5.13
N ILE A 73 3.60 7.84 -4.54
CA ILE A 73 2.37 7.25 -5.07
C ILE A 73 1.18 7.66 -4.21
N ILE A 74 0.04 7.90 -4.84
CA ILE A 74 -1.28 8.10 -4.24
C ILE A 74 -2.20 6.97 -4.72
N GLN A 75 -2.96 6.37 -3.81
CA GLN A 75 -4.02 5.43 -4.16
C GLN A 75 -5.38 6.11 -4.17
N THR A 76 -6.15 5.83 -5.22
CA THR A 76 -7.53 6.28 -5.37
C THR A 76 -8.51 5.13 -5.17
N TYR A 77 -9.70 5.44 -4.68
CA TYR A 77 -10.77 4.49 -4.39
C TYR A 77 -12.08 4.96 -5.04
N ILE A 78 -13.06 4.08 -5.19
CA ILE A 78 -14.44 4.45 -5.53
C ILE A 78 -15.32 4.38 -4.28
N ILE A 79 -15.98 5.48 -3.94
CA ILE A 79 -16.95 5.57 -2.84
C ILE A 79 -18.24 6.16 -3.41
N ASN A 80 -19.35 5.44 -3.25
CA ASN A 80 -20.66 5.87 -3.76
C ASN A 80 -20.61 6.27 -5.25
N GLY A 81 -19.78 5.59 -6.05
CA GLY A 81 -19.62 5.86 -7.49
C GLY A 81 -18.65 6.98 -7.86
N ALA A 82 -18.02 7.66 -6.89
CA ALA A 82 -17.07 8.74 -7.13
C ALA A 82 -15.63 8.38 -6.73
N PRO A 83 -14.60 8.83 -7.48
CA PRO A 83 -13.21 8.75 -7.05
C PRO A 83 -12.97 9.52 -5.75
N ALA A 84 -12.25 8.89 -4.83
CA ALA A 84 -11.91 9.46 -3.53
C ALA A 84 -10.52 9.02 -3.07
N VAL A 85 -9.87 9.87 -2.27
CA VAL A 85 -8.62 9.57 -1.55
C VAL A 85 -8.91 9.71 -0.07
N PHE A 86 -8.52 8.71 0.72
CA PHE A 86 -8.62 8.81 2.17
C PHE A 86 -7.39 9.51 2.73
N LEU A 87 -7.62 10.65 3.39
CA LEU A 87 -6.56 11.42 4.02
C LEU A 87 -6.13 10.77 5.33
N ASP A 88 -7.05 10.57 6.26
CA ASP A 88 -6.75 10.05 7.58
C ASP A 88 -7.11 8.57 7.74
N GLU A 89 -6.66 8.00 8.86
CA GLU A 89 -7.05 6.66 9.27
C GLU A 89 -8.57 6.52 9.26
N ARG A 90 -9.05 5.47 8.59
CA ARG A 90 -10.48 5.21 8.47
C ARG A 90 -10.99 4.62 9.79
N SER A 91 -11.48 5.47 10.69
CA SER A 91 -12.06 5.03 11.97
C SER A 91 -13.09 3.93 11.73
N MET A 92 -12.82 2.75 12.27
CA MET A 92 -13.72 1.62 12.21
C MET A 92 -14.64 1.73 13.40
N SER A 93 -15.89 2.16 13.21
CA SER A 93 -16.95 1.83 14.16
C SER A 93 -17.16 0.31 14.11
N GLY A 94 -16.37 -0.41 14.90
CA GLY A 94 -16.36 -1.88 14.96
C GLY A 94 -14.98 -2.45 14.66
N LYS A 95 -14.22 -2.76 15.73
CA LYS A 95 -13.06 -3.65 15.66
C LYS A 95 -13.50 -4.97 15.02
N GLY A 96 -13.01 -5.26 13.83
CA GLY A 96 -13.25 -6.54 13.18
C GLY A 96 -12.62 -6.56 11.81
N LYS A 97 -11.65 -7.46 11.63
CA LYS A 97 -11.20 -7.90 10.31
C LYS A 97 -12.43 -8.03 9.41
N LYS A 98 -12.42 -7.39 8.24
CA LYS A 98 -13.48 -7.67 7.25
C LYS A 98 -13.36 -9.15 6.89
N PRO A 99 -14.41 -9.97 7.07
CA PRO A 99 -14.38 -11.35 6.61
C PRO A 99 -14.10 -11.36 5.10
N GLY A 100 -13.04 -12.05 4.67
CA GLY A 100 -12.65 -12.14 3.26
C GLY A 100 -11.74 -11.03 2.71
N ALA A 101 -11.13 -10.19 3.56
CA ALA A 101 -10.02 -9.35 3.10
C ALA A 101 -8.75 -10.20 2.94
N GLU A 102 -8.15 -10.20 1.75
CA GLU A 102 -6.91 -10.94 1.45
C GLU A 102 -5.68 -10.27 2.08
N THR A 103 -5.71 -8.94 2.22
CA THR A 103 -4.65 -8.15 2.85
C THR A 103 -5.21 -7.19 3.90
N GLU A 104 -4.37 -6.83 4.86
CA GLU A 104 -4.68 -5.90 5.95
C GLU A 104 -3.76 -4.67 5.86
N CYS A 105 -4.24 -3.51 6.32
CA CYS A 105 -3.42 -2.30 6.42
C CYS A 105 -2.27 -2.55 7.40
N GLU A 106 -1.03 -2.31 6.98
CA GLU A 106 0.14 -2.53 7.83
C GLU A 106 0.15 -1.67 9.10
N GLU A 107 -0.54 -0.53 9.06
CA GLU A 107 -0.55 0.44 10.16
C GLU A 107 -1.72 0.24 11.13
N CYS A 108 -2.94 0.05 10.62
CA CYS A 108 -4.15 0.00 11.45
C CYS A 108 -4.86 -1.36 11.45
N GLY A 109 -4.33 -2.35 10.74
CA GLY A 109 -4.90 -3.71 10.65
C GLY A 109 -6.26 -3.79 9.94
N ARG A 110 -6.73 -2.70 9.31
CA ARG A 110 -7.99 -2.70 8.56
C ARG A 110 -7.85 -3.57 7.31
N GLY A 111 -8.74 -4.55 7.12
CA GLY A 111 -8.85 -5.31 5.88
C GLY A 111 -9.02 -4.41 4.64
N LEU A 112 -8.18 -4.64 3.64
CA LEU A 112 -8.10 -3.88 2.39
C LEU A 112 -8.95 -4.54 1.30
N GLN A 113 -9.37 -3.72 0.32
CA GLN A 113 -10.19 -4.19 -0.80
C GLN A 113 -9.36 -4.77 -1.95
N ASP A 114 -8.06 -4.49 -1.96
CA ASP A 114 -7.15 -4.80 -3.04
C ASP A 114 -5.92 -5.50 -2.43
N ALA A 115 -5.70 -6.75 -2.83
CA ALA A 115 -4.57 -7.56 -2.40
C ALA A 115 -3.22 -6.93 -2.77
N GLY A 116 -3.20 -6.05 -3.76
CA GLY A 116 -2.02 -5.28 -4.11
C GLY A 116 -1.74 -4.11 -3.17
N SER A 117 -2.59 -3.80 -2.18
CA SER A 117 -2.46 -2.60 -1.33
C SER A 117 -1.89 -2.92 0.05
N LEU A 118 -1.14 -1.97 0.62
CA LEU A 118 -0.51 -2.04 1.94
C LEU A 118 -1.12 -1.07 2.97
N PHE A 119 -1.65 0.07 2.52
CA PHE A 119 -2.18 1.11 3.40
C PHE A 119 -3.61 1.49 3.03
N CYS A 120 -4.38 1.86 4.05
CA CYS A 120 -5.79 2.18 3.89
C CYS A 120 -6.05 3.68 3.60
N SER A 121 -5.07 4.55 3.82
CA SER A 121 -5.16 6.01 3.74
C SER A 121 -3.77 6.65 3.64
N LEU A 122 -3.71 7.95 3.27
CA LEU A 122 -2.47 8.74 3.30
C LEU A 122 -1.87 8.81 4.71
N GLY A 123 -2.70 8.97 5.74
CA GLY A 123 -2.28 9.05 7.13
C GLY A 123 -1.68 7.75 7.63
N CYS A 124 -2.28 6.60 7.29
CA CYS A 124 -1.70 5.29 7.62
C CYS A 124 -0.33 5.09 6.95
N LYS A 125 -0.18 5.53 5.70
CA LYS A 125 1.12 5.46 5.02
C LYS A 125 2.14 6.39 5.67
N ALA A 126 1.76 7.64 5.93
CA ALA A 126 2.64 8.63 6.54
C ALA A 126 3.14 8.15 7.91
N LYS A 127 2.23 7.63 8.74
CA LYS A 127 2.58 7.05 10.03
C LYS A 127 3.50 5.83 9.89
N GLY A 128 3.23 4.95 8.93
CA GLY A 128 4.12 3.83 8.62
C GLY A 128 5.54 4.26 8.20
N ILE A 129 5.66 5.36 7.46
CA ILE A 129 6.96 5.96 7.11
C ILE A 129 7.66 6.51 8.36
N GLU A 130 6.95 7.24 9.21
CA GLU A 130 7.50 7.84 10.42
C GLU A 130 7.97 6.79 11.44
N ASP A 131 7.13 5.78 11.72
CA ASP A 131 7.40 4.76 12.74
C ASP A 131 8.52 3.80 12.32
N ARG A 132 8.66 3.52 11.01
CA ARG A 132 9.70 2.62 10.47
C ARG A 132 10.96 3.35 9.97
N LEU A 133 10.90 4.67 9.83
CA LEU A 133 11.92 5.50 9.18
C LEU A 133 12.26 5.03 7.75
N ASP A 134 11.30 4.41 7.06
CA ASP A 134 11.45 3.93 5.68
C ASP A 134 10.66 4.81 4.71
N PHE A 135 11.37 5.72 4.03
CA PHE A 135 10.79 6.63 3.04
C PHE A 135 10.48 5.96 1.70
N ASN A 136 10.86 4.69 1.50
CA ASN A 136 10.60 3.96 0.26
C ASN A 136 9.28 3.17 0.30
N VAL A 137 8.53 3.29 1.39
CA VAL A 137 7.23 2.63 1.58
C VAL A 137 6.25 3.09 0.49
N SER A 138 5.70 2.12 -0.24
CA SER A 138 4.70 2.33 -1.30
C SER A 138 3.29 2.03 -0.78
N PHE A 139 2.26 2.53 -1.48
CA PHE A 139 0.88 2.13 -1.19
C PHE A 139 0.58 0.67 -1.51
N ALA A 140 1.47 0.02 -2.25
CA ALA A 140 1.18 -1.28 -2.82
C ALA A 140 2.37 -2.22 -2.80
N VAL A 141 2.03 -3.51 -2.74
CA VAL A 141 2.95 -4.65 -2.74
C VAL A 141 3.65 -4.70 -4.10
N ASP A 142 4.96 -4.91 -4.09
CA ASP A 142 5.70 -5.22 -5.31
C ASP A 142 5.44 -6.68 -5.72
N PRO A 143 4.70 -6.95 -6.80
CA PRO A 143 4.42 -8.32 -7.22
C PRO A 143 5.66 -9.07 -7.71
N ARG A 144 6.81 -8.40 -7.87
CA ARG A 144 8.10 -9.02 -8.24
C ARG A 144 8.88 -9.53 -7.02
N ARG A 145 8.50 -9.15 -5.78
CA ARG A 145 9.23 -9.50 -4.55
C ARG A 145 8.92 -10.88 -3.97
N ASP A 146 7.97 -11.63 -4.54
CA ASP A 146 7.52 -12.91 -3.98
C ASP A 146 8.43 -14.11 -4.37
N SER A 147 9.75 -13.96 -4.18
CA SER A 147 10.73 -15.04 -4.45
C SER A 147 11.95 -15.09 -3.53
N SER A 148 11.86 -14.57 -2.30
CA SER A 148 12.83 -14.88 -1.24
C SER A 148 12.10 -15.52 -0.06
N GLY A 149 12.02 -16.86 -0.08
CA GLY A 149 11.61 -17.64 1.07
C GLY A 149 12.63 -17.47 2.21
N GLU A 150 12.12 -17.22 3.40
CA GLU A 150 12.89 -17.26 4.64
C GLU A 150 13.31 -18.73 4.89
N GLU A 151 14.59 -19.03 4.70
CA GLU A 151 15.18 -20.26 5.20
C GLU A 151 15.30 -20.11 6.72
N SER A 152 14.43 -20.81 7.45
CA SER A 152 14.50 -20.94 8.90
C SER A 152 15.73 -21.77 9.27
N GLU A 153 16.74 -21.15 9.86
CA GLU A 153 17.84 -21.84 10.53
C GLU A 153 17.30 -22.42 11.86
N SER A 154 16.84 -23.67 11.84
CA SER A 154 16.58 -24.44 13.06
C SER A 154 17.90 -25.00 13.57
N ALA A 155 18.46 -24.39 14.61
CA ALA A 155 19.49 -25.03 15.43
C ALA A 155 18.83 -26.16 16.24
N SER A 156 19.22 -27.41 15.97
CA SER A 156 18.88 -28.57 16.79
C SER A 156 19.94 -28.72 17.88
N ASP A 157 19.54 -28.53 19.14
CA ASP A 157 20.31 -28.95 20.31
C ASP A 157 20.07 -30.46 20.53
N ASP A 158 21.13 -31.25 20.38
CA ASP A 158 21.16 -32.69 20.67
C ASP A 158 21.24 -32.91 22.20
N GLU A 159 20.15 -33.38 22.82
CA GLU A 159 20.14 -33.95 24.17
C GLU A 159 20.12 -35.49 24.04
N ASP A 160 21.28 -36.12 24.22
CA ASP A 160 21.42 -37.59 24.21
C ASP A 160 21.19 -38.12 25.62
N SER A 161 20.09 -38.86 25.83
CA SER A 161 19.83 -39.66 27.03
C SER A 161 18.84 -40.78 26.68
N GLU A 162 19.36 -41.92 26.22
CA GLU A 162 18.60 -43.17 26.19
C GLU A 162 19.14 -44.16 27.24
N ASP A 163 18.30 -44.40 28.25
CA ASP A 163 18.41 -45.49 29.19
C ASP A 163 17.46 -46.63 28.78
N LEU A 164 18.01 -47.85 28.76
CA LEU A 164 17.34 -49.16 28.91
C LEU A 164 16.54 -49.75 27.72
N ASN A 165 17.03 -50.88 27.16
CA ASN A 165 16.59 -52.21 27.62
C ASN A 165 17.20 -53.42 26.87
N LEU A 166 17.88 -54.26 27.64
CA LEU A 166 17.70 -55.71 27.85
C LEU A 166 17.16 -56.61 26.71
N THR A 167 17.95 -57.62 26.34
CA THR A 167 17.64 -59.08 26.26
C THR A 167 18.88 -59.79 25.67
N ARG A 168 19.26 -61.04 25.92
CA ARG A 168 18.92 -62.14 26.84
C ARG A 168 20.03 -63.19 26.59
N VAL A 169 20.43 -63.93 27.62
CA VAL A 169 21.31 -65.12 27.56
C VAL A 169 20.65 -66.24 26.76
#